data_AF-X1KCI1-F1
#
_entry.id   AF-X1KCI1-F1
#
_cell.length_a   1.000
_cell.length_b   1.000
_cell.length_c   1.000
_cell.angle_alpha   90.00
_cell.angle_beta   90.00
_cell.angle_gamma   90.00
#
_symmetry.space_group_name_H-M   'P 1'
#
loop_
_entity.id
_entity.type
_entity.pdbx_description
1 polymer ?
#
loop_
_entity_poly.entity_id
_entity_poly.type
_entity_poly.pdbx_seq_one_letter_code
_entity_poly.pdbx_strand_id
1 'polypeptide(L)'
;MAFEVGIQFLDDYGRTTTRRFQNTETLIADALASVGTLITDFLMTSDLGTMKHDVAVRTVCDNAADTGANKDVGGTLHCVLDNAKLYPLRIPGIKDSMLNPDGSIDLVNAAI
;
A
#
# COMPACT_ATOMS: atom_id res chain seq x y z
N MET A 1 13.02 -5.10 12.88
CA MET A 1 12.30 -4.21 11.94
C MET A 1 13.31 -3.85 10.87
N ALA A 2 12.98 -3.99 9.59
CA ALA A 2 13.90 -3.64 8.50
C ALA A 2 13.34 -2.44 7.74
N PHE A 3 14.17 -1.41 7.53
CA PHE A 3 13.84 -0.26 6.70
C PHE A 3 14.22 -0.57 5.25
N GLU A 4 13.30 -0.35 4.32
CA GLU A 4 13.63 -0.37 2.90
C GLU A 4 14.13 1.02 2.51
N VAL A 5 15.36 1.07 1.98
CA VAL A 5 15.99 2.31 1.53
C VAL A 5 16.07 2.28 0.02
N GLY A 6 15.47 3.26 -0.65
CA GLY A 6 15.62 3.49 -2.08
C GLY A 6 16.46 4.74 -2.34
N ILE A 7 17.53 4.63 -3.13
CA ILE A 7 18.36 5.77 -3.52
C ILE A 7 18.37 5.86 -5.04
N GLN A 8 18.04 7.04 -5.58
CA GLN A 8 18.11 7.34 -6.99
C GLN A 8 19.27 8.29 -7.28
N PHE A 9 20.19 7.81 -8.11
CA PHE A 9 21.34 8.54 -8.60
C PHE A 9 21.11 9.01 -10.04
N LEU A 10 21.72 10.13 -10.40
CA LEU A 10 21.70 10.74 -11.73
C LEU A 10 23.15 10.95 -12.19
N ASP A 11 23.46 10.57 -13.42
CA ASP A 11 24.74 10.91 -14.06
C ASP A 11 24.68 12.23 -14.84
N ASP A 12 25.86 12.78 -15.16
CA ASP A 12 25.99 14.01 -15.95
C ASP A 12 25.40 13.92 -17.37
N TYR A 13 25.14 12.69 -17.85
CA TYR A 13 24.50 12.43 -19.13
C TYR A 13 22.96 12.29 -19.00
N GLY A 14 22.40 12.60 -17.83
CA GLY A 14 20.96 12.58 -17.58
C GLY A 14 20.37 11.18 -17.35
N ARG A 15 21.19 10.16 -17.15
CA ARG A 15 20.75 8.79 -16.90
C ARG A 15 20.56 8.57 -15.41
N THR A 16 19.47 7.93 -15.04
CA THR A 16 19.18 7.62 -13.65
C THR A 16 19.37 6.14 -13.34
N THR A 17 19.94 5.84 -12.18
CA THR A 17 19.98 4.47 -11.63
C THR A 17 19.38 4.46 -10.24
N THR A 18 18.58 3.43 -9.93
CA THR A 18 17.94 3.29 -8.61
C THR A 18 18.48 2.04 -7.94
N ARG A 19 18.92 2.19 -6.68
CA ARG A 19 19.38 1.10 -5.84
C ARG A 19 18.45 0.96 -4.63
N ARG A 20 18.11 -0.27 -4.26
CA ARG A 20 17.32 -0.57 -3.08
C ARG A 20 18.12 -1.42 -2.11
N PHE A 21 18.08 -1.07 -0.83
CA PHE A 21 18.82 -1.73 0.24
C PHE A 21 17.90 -2.02 1.42
N GLN A 22 18.21 -3.08 2.16
CA GLN A 22 17.60 -3.36 3.44
C GLN A 22 18.50 -2.82 4.54
N ASN A 23 17.96 -1.98 5.40
CA ASN A 23 18.66 -1.42 6.54
C ASN A 23 18.10 -2.06 7.83
N THR A 24 19.01 -2.59 8.66
CA THR A 24 18.71 -3.35 9.88
C THR A 24 18.74 -2.51 11.15
N GLU A 25 18.94 -1.20 11.04
CA GLU A 25 18.92 -0.29 12.20
C GLU A 25 17.58 -0.36 12.93
N THR A 26 17.63 -0.07 14.24
CA THR A 26 16.43 -0.16 15.09
C THR A 26 15.62 1.14 15.09
N LEU A 27 16.29 2.29 15.00
CA LEU A 27 15.67 3.60 15.04
C LEU A 27 15.73 4.27 13.66
N ILE A 28 14.69 5.06 13.35
CA ILE A 28 14.62 5.83 12.09
C ILE A 28 15.78 6.82 11.99
N ALA A 29 16.17 7.45 13.10
CA ALA A 29 17.27 8.41 13.14
C ALA A 29 18.61 7.76 12.74
N ASP A 30 18.89 6.58 13.26
CA ASP A 30 20.11 5.81 12.94
C ASP A 30 20.08 5.32 11.49
N ALA A 31 18.91 4.88 11.01
CA ALA A 31 18.73 4.50 9.61
C ALA A 31 19.00 5.68 8.66
N LEU A 32 18.49 6.88 8.96
CA LEU A 32 18.74 8.09 8.17
C LEU A 32 20.22 8.48 8.18
N ALA A 33 20.88 8.41 9.35
CA ALA A 33 22.31 8.70 9.46
C ALA A 33 23.15 7.73 8.62
N SER A 34 22.85 6.43 8.70
CA SER A 34 23.52 5.38 7.92
C SER A 34 23.35 5.58 6.40
N VAL A 35 22.14 5.96 5.96
CA VAL A 35 21.87 6.30 4.54
C VAL A 35 22.63 7.55 4.11
N GLY A 36 22.74 8.57 4.96
CA GLY A 36 23.53 9.77 4.69
C GLY A 36 25.02 9.45 4.47
N THR A 37 25.59 8.57 5.30
CA THR A 37 26.97 8.08 5.13
C THR A 37 27.12 7.33 3.81
N LEU A 38 26.20 6.41 3.50
CA LEU A 38 26.23 5.65 2.25
C LEU A 38 26.17 6.54 1.01
N ILE A 39 25.31 7.58 1.03
CA ILE A 39 25.24 8.56 -0.06
C ILE A 39 26.57 9.30 -0.20
N THR A 40 27.18 9.71 0.91
CA THR A 40 28.48 10.38 0.91
C THR A 40 29.57 9.49 0.31
N ASP A 41 29.61 8.20 0.67
CA ASP A 41 30.57 7.25 0.11
C ASP A 41 30.39 7.05 -1.41
N PHE A 42 29.14 7.02 -1.90
CA PHE A 42 28.86 6.96 -3.34
C PHE A 42 29.30 8.22 -4.08
N LEU A 43 29.12 9.41 -3.48
CA LEU A 43 29.58 10.67 -4.06
C LEU A 43 31.11 10.81 -4.06
N MET A 44 31.80 10.14 -3.13
CA MET A 44 33.27 10.09 -3.10
C MET A 44 33.86 9.11 -4.13
N THR A 45 33.08 8.11 -4.55
CA THR A 45 33.51 7.04 -5.47
C THR A 45 32.96 7.19 -6.89
N SER A 46 31.99 8.08 -7.10
CA SER A 46 31.39 8.34 -8.41
C SER A 46 30.89 9.79 -8.51
N ASP A 47 30.97 10.36 -9.71
CA ASP A 47 30.43 11.69 -10.03
C ASP A 47 28.90 11.70 -10.18
N LEU A 48 28.21 10.67 -9.66
CA LEU A 48 26.76 10.55 -9.75
C LEU A 48 26.07 11.45 -8.71
N GLY A 49 25.27 12.42 -9.14
CA GLY A 49 24.44 13.22 -8.25
C GLY A 49 23.32 12.41 -7.59
N THR A 50 23.01 12.69 -6.33
CA THR A 50 21.83 12.08 -5.66
C THR A 50 20.60 12.95 -5.89
N MET A 51 19.56 12.42 -6.55
CA MET A 51 18.32 13.18 -6.76
C MET A 51 17.33 13.03 -5.62
N LYS A 52 17.23 11.80 -5.08
CA LYS A 52 16.22 11.44 -4.11
C LYS A 52 16.65 10.21 -3.33
N HIS A 53 16.37 10.20 -2.03
CA HIS A 53 16.40 8.99 -1.22
C HIS A 53 15.10 8.87 -0.44
N ASP A 54 14.60 7.64 -0.31
CA ASP A 54 13.40 7.30 0.44
C ASP A 54 13.78 6.25 1.51
N VAL A 55 13.31 6.44 2.74
CA VAL A 55 13.42 5.46 3.83
C VAL A 55 12.02 5.11 4.27
N ALA A 56 11.60 3.86 4.07
CA ALA A 56 10.25 3.39 4.38
C ALA A 56 10.30 2.20 5.35
N VAL A 57 9.44 2.22 6.37
CA VAL A 57 9.08 1.01 7.12
C VAL A 57 7.90 0.37 6.41
N ARG A 58 8.09 -0.85 5.93
CA ARG A 58 6.99 -1.63 5.38
C ARG A 58 6.56 -2.68 6.39
N THR A 59 5.50 -2.37 7.14
CA THR A 59 4.83 -3.38 7.97
C THR A 59 3.94 -4.20 7.06
N VAL A 60 4.33 -5.44 6.77
CA VAL A 60 3.41 -6.41 6.18
C VAL A 60 2.54 -6.89 7.34
N CYS A 61 1.34 -6.33 7.48
CA CYS A 61 0.33 -6.91 8.35
C CYS A 61 -0.15 -8.20 7.69
N ASP A 62 0.20 -9.32 8.31
CA ASP A 62 -0.32 -10.63 7.94
C ASP A 62 -1.84 -10.60 8.20
N ASN A 63 -2.65 -10.52 7.14
CA ASN A 63 -4.10 -10.47 7.25
C ASN A 63 -4.62 -11.90 7.09
N ALA A 64 -4.30 -12.74 8.07
CA ALA A 64 -4.83 -14.10 8.14
C ALA A 64 -6.37 -14.01 8.11
N ALA A 65 -7.01 -14.81 7.25
CA ALA A 65 -8.45 -14.84 7.15
C ALA A 65 -9.04 -15.34 8.47
N ASP A 66 -9.51 -14.41 9.29
CA ASP A 66 -10.14 -14.70 10.57
C ASP A 66 -11.54 -15.32 10.35
N THR A 67 -12.05 -16.08 11.32
CA THR A 67 -13.40 -16.64 11.20
C THR A 67 -14.43 -15.50 11.21
N GLY A 68 -15.13 -15.29 10.09
CA GLY A 68 -16.02 -14.13 9.90
C GLY A 68 -15.39 -12.96 9.13
N ALA A 69 -14.20 -13.14 8.55
CA ALA A 69 -13.61 -12.17 7.61
C ALA A 69 -14.51 -11.93 6.37
N ASN A 70 -14.32 -10.78 5.72
CA ASN A 70 -15.08 -10.41 4.52
C ASN A 70 -14.94 -11.48 3.42
N LYS A 71 -16.06 -11.91 2.86
CA LYS A 71 -16.10 -12.87 1.75
C LYS A 71 -15.81 -12.10 0.45
N ASP A 72 -14.54 -12.00 0.07
CA ASP A 72 -14.12 -11.04 -0.94
C ASP A 72 -14.37 -11.50 -2.38
N VAL A 73 -15.38 -10.90 -3.03
CA VAL A 73 -15.39 -10.41 -4.43
C VAL A 73 -16.38 -9.23 -4.45
N GLY A 74 -16.11 -8.15 -3.71
CA GLY A 74 -16.97 -6.95 -3.52
C GLY A 74 -18.41 -6.99 -4.07
N GLY A 75 -19.41 -7.00 -3.20
CA GLY A 75 -20.83 -7.08 -3.60
C GLY A 75 -21.31 -5.83 -4.34
N THR A 76 -22.24 -6.04 -5.28
CA THR A 76 -22.90 -4.95 -6.01
C THR A 76 -24.31 -4.79 -5.46
N LEU A 77 -24.61 -3.65 -4.85
CA LEU A 77 -25.98 -3.26 -4.52
C LEU A 77 -26.61 -2.64 -5.76
N HIS A 78 -27.76 -3.14 -6.17
CA HIS A 78 -28.56 -2.53 -7.23
C HIS A 78 -29.62 -1.64 -6.60
N CYS A 79 -29.39 -0.33 -6.57
CA CYS A 79 -30.39 0.64 -6.13
C CYS A 79 -31.35 0.93 -7.28
N VAL A 80 -32.66 0.88 -7.02
CA VAL A 80 -33.68 1.34 -7.96
C VAL A 80 -33.91 2.82 -7.72
N LEU A 81 -33.63 3.64 -8.72
CA LEU A 81 -33.92 5.08 -8.67
C LEU A 81 -35.42 5.34 -8.87
N ASP A 82 -35.88 6.52 -8.45
CA ASP A 82 -37.25 7.02 -8.63
C ASP A 82 -37.76 6.99 -10.09
N ASN A 83 -36.84 7.06 -11.05
CA ASN A 83 -37.09 6.96 -12.48
C ASN A 83 -37.02 5.51 -13.03
N ALA A 84 -37.09 4.51 -12.15
CA ALA A 84 -36.99 3.08 -12.46
C ALA A 84 -35.67 2.64 -13.13
N LYS A 85 -34.62 3.47 -13.11
CA LYS A 85 -33.27 3.06 -13.56
C LYS A 85 -32.50 2.40 -12.43
N LEU A 86 -31.63 1.46 -12.78
CA LEU A 86 -30.75 0.77 -11.84
C LEU A 86 -29.42 1.51 -11.70
N TYR A 87 -29.01 1.79 -10.47
CA TYR A 87 -27.68 2.29 -10.14
C TYR A 87 -26.90 1.19 -9.39
N PRO A 88 -25.88 0.58 -10.00
CA PRO A 88 -25.03 -0.38 -9.33
C PRO A 88 -24.01 0.36 -8.44
N LEU A 89 -24.07 0.16 -7.13
CA LEU A 89 -23.06 0.62 -6.18
C LEU A 89 -22.20 -0.57 -5.73
N ARG A 90 -20.90 -0.51 -6.04
CA ARG A 90 -19.94 -1.55 -5.64
C ARG A 90 -19.43 -1.26 -4.23
N ILE A 91 -19.62 -2.19 -3.30
CA ILE A 91 -19.08 -2.13 -1.94
C ILE A 91 -17.94 -3.16 -1.82
N PRO A 92 -16.68 -2.71 -1.69
CA PRO A 92 -15.56 -3.61 -1.39
C PRO A 92 -15.71 -4.23 0.00
N GLY A 93 -15.56 -5.56 0.11
CA GLY A 93 -15.43 -6.27 1.39
C GLY A 93 -16.70 -6.27 2.27
N ILE A 94 -17.78 -6.91 1.82
CA ILE A 94 -18.98 -7.14 2.64
C ILE A 94 -18.67 -8.21 3.71
N LYS A 95 -19.08 -7.94 4.95
CA LYS A 95 -18.92 -8.87 6.08
C LYS A 95 -19.78 -10.13 5.84
N ASP A 96 -19.22 -11.31 6.06
CA ASP A 96 -19.92 -12.59 5.87
C ASP A 96 -21.17 -12.71 6.77
N SER A 97 -21.15 -12.09 7.96
CA SER A 97 -22.31 -12.03 8.86
C SER A 97 -23.50 -11.22 8.33
N MET A 98 -23.31 -10.44 7.26
CA MET A 98 -24.39 -9.70 6.59
C MET A 98 -24.95 -10.45 5.38
N LEU A 99 -24.34 -11.58 5.02
CA LEU A 99 -24.75 -12.41 3.89
C LEU A 99 -25.60 -13.57 4.39
N ASN A 100 -26.68 -13.83 3.68
CA ASN A 100 -27.41 -15.07 3.79
C ASN A 100 -26.57 -16.23 3.23
N PRO A 101 -26.92 -17.50 3.53
CA PRO A 101 -26.20 -18.66 3.02
C PRO A 101 -26.10 -18.73 1.48
N ASP A 102 -26.99 -18.04 0.77
CA ASP A 102 -27.04 -17.92 -0.69
C ASP A 102 -26.23 -16.73 -1.25
N GLY A 103 -25.63 -15.90 -0.38
CA GLY A 103 -24.87 -14.71 -0.76
C GLY A 103 -25.71 -13.45 -0.99
N SER A 104 -27.02 -13.49 -0.70
CA SER A 104 -27.89 -12.31 -0.72
C SER A 104 -27.77 -11.48 0.57
N ILE A 105 -28.23 -10.23 0.55
CA ILE A 105 -28.34 -9.37 1.74
C ILE A 105 -29.81 -8.99 1.89
N ASP A 106 -30.36 -9.24 3.07
CA ASP A 106 -31.74 -8.84 3.38
C ASP A 106 -31.84 -7.33 3.62
N LEU A 107 -32.54 -6.64 2.72
CA LEU A 107 -32.85 -5.22 2.82
C LEU A 107 -34.01 -4.97 3.81
N VAL A 108 -33.85 -5.34 5.08
CA VAL A 108 -34.94 -5.26 6.09
C VAL A 108 -35.05 -3.89 6.76
N ASN A 109 -34.23 -2.91 6.38
CA ASN A 109 -34.37 -1.55 6.90
C ASN A 109 -34.32 -0.52 5.78
N ALA A 110 -35.39 0.28 5.69
CA ALA A 110 -35.55 1.41 4.80
C ALA A 110 -34.57 2.55 5.17
N ALA A 111 -33.29 2.32 4.91
CA ALA A 111 -32.26 3.36 4.82
C ALA A 111 -31.75 3.49 3.37
N ILE A 112 -32.63 3.19 2.41
CA ILE A 112 -32.62 3.70 1.04
C ILE A 112 -33.76 4.71 0.95
#